data_AF-A0A0C3P7B5-F1
#
_entry.id   AF-A0A0C3P7B5-F1
#
_cell.length_a   1.000
_cell.length_b   1.000
_cell.length_c   1.000
_cell.angle_alpha   90.00
_cell.angle_beta   90.00
_cell.angle_gamma   90.00
#
_symmetry.space_group_name_H-M   'P 1'
#
loop_
_entity.id
_entity.type
_entity.pdbx_description
1 polymer ?
#
loop_
_entity_poly.entity_id
_entity_poly.type
_entity_poly.pdbx_seq_one_letter_code
_entity_poly.pdbx_strand_id
1 'polypeptide(L)'
;MPTATSSNVAKLPEFKIQFHLRSNQPLIYQSCKEFHVHSEKSPSLVDKTPWSPFCMLGDFEFAEIALASLLNQQQVNALLDLFARVTQGAIQVMLKNDAKLHKVCDAAVMELTLV
;
A
#
# COMPACT_ATOMS: atom_id res chain seq x y z
N MET A 1 -45.32 20.45 39.70
CA MET A 1 -44.23 20.78 38.75
C MET A 1 -43.02 21.17 39.59
N PRO A 2 -41.86 20.50 39.45
CA PRO A 2 -41.06 20.59 38.23
C PRO A 2 -40.69 19.24 37.57
N THR A 3 -40.76 19.31 36.24
CA THR A 3 -39.90 18.79 35.16
C THR A 3 -39.00 17.56 35.35
N ALA A 4 -39.25 16.58 34.45
CA ALA A 4 -38.42 15.44 34.13
C ALA A 4 -37.08 15.85 33.49
N THR A 5 -36.01 15.13 33.83
CA THR A 5 -34.90 14.83 32.93
C THR A 5 -34.21 13.57 33.48
N SER A 6 -34.61 12.39 32.99
CA SER A 6 -33.79 11.19 33.16
C SER A 6 -33.37 10.77 31.76
N SER A 7 -32.10 11.04 31.47
CA SER A 7 -31.45 10.75 30.20
C SER A 7 -31.45 9.23 29.98
N ASN A 8 -32.16 8.78 28.96
CA ASN A 8 -31.97 7.44 28.41
C ASN A 8 -30.63 7.42 27.68
N VAL A 9 -29.54 7.19 28.42
CA VAL A 9 -28.24 6.87 27.84
C VAL A 9 -28.32 5.44 27.34
N ALA A 10 -28.44 5.27 26.02
CA ALA A 10 -28.37 3.96 25.38
C ALA A 10 -27.09 3.24 25.84
N LYS A 11 -27.24 2.13 26.57
CA LYS A 11 -26.12 1.31 27.03
C LYS A 11 -25.46 0.71 25.79
N LEU A 12 -24.19 1.05 25.55
CA LEU A 12 -23.43 0.52 24.41
C LEU A 12 -23.29 -1.01 24.53
N PRO A 13 -23.23 -1.73 23.40
CA PRO A 13 -23.12 -3.17 23.41
C PRO A 13 -21.83 -3.62 24.12
N GLU A 14 -21.96 -4.67 24.91
CA GLU A 14 -20.86 -5.38 25.55
C GLU A 14 -20.57 -6.65 24.72
N PHE A 15 -19.31 -7.04 24.58
CA PHE A 15 -18.95 -8.23 23.80
C PHE A 15 -18.05 -9.18 24.58
N LYS A 16 -18.12 -10.45 24.18
CA LYS A 16 -17.45 -11.58 24.82
C LYS A 16 -16.16 -11.89 24.08
N ILE A 17 -15.05 -11.96 24.80
CA ILE A 17 -13.74 -12.38 24.31
C ILE A 17 -13.49 -13.79 24.83
N GLN A 18 -13.36 -14.75 23.91
CA GLN A 18 -13.02 -16.14 24.22
C GLN A 18 -11.62 -16.46 23.73
N PHE A 19 -10.75 -16.86 24.66
CA PHE A 19 -9.37 -17.23 24.36
C PHE A 19 -9.27 -18.68 23.90
N HIS A 20 -8.15 -19.01 23.25
CA HIS A 20 -7.86 -20.36 22.77
C HIS A 20 -7.74 -21.34 23.94
N LEU A 21 -8.23 -22.57 23.78
CA LEU A 21 -8.26 -23.60 24.84
C LEU A 21 -6.92 -23.89 25.53
N ARG A 22 -5.79 -23.58 24.89
CA ARG A 22 -4.44 -23.79 25.44
C ARG A 22 -3.93 -22.63 26.30
N SER A 23 -4.59 -21.48 26.29
CA SER A 23 -4.14 -20.33 27.09
C SER A 23 -4.54 -20.43 28.56
N ASN A 24 -5.46 -21.33 28.93
CA ASN A 24 -6.06 -21.43 30.27
C ASN A 24 -6.55 -20.08 30.82
N GLN A 25 -6.92 -19.15 29.93
CA GLN A 25 -7.41 -17.85 30.33
C GLN A 25 -8.93 -17.87 30.49
N PRO A 26 -9.45 -17.24 31.55
CA PRO A 26 -10.88 -17.13 31.76
C PRO A 26 -11.52 -16.27 30.66
N LEU A 27 -12.79 -16.51 30.43
CA LEU A 27 -13.60 -15.71 29.53
C LEU A 27 -13.73 -14.28 30.06
N ILE A 28 -13.61 -13.28 29.19
CA ILE A 28 -13.72 -11.87 29.56
C ILE A 28 -14.88 -11.22 28.80
N TYR A 29 -15.65 -10.38 29.50
CA TYR A 29 -16.62 -9.45 28.92
C TYR A 29 -16.02 -8.04 28.96
N GLN A 30 -16.06 -7.32 27.85
CA GLN A 30 -15.54 -5.95 27.75
C GLN A 30 -16.55 -5.04 27.08
N SER A 31 -16.59 -3.78 27.52
CA SER A 31 -17.45 -2.76 26.93
C SER A 31 -16.87 -2.27 25.61
N CYS A 32 -17.72 -2.04 24.60
CA CYS A 32 -17.29 -1.38 23.37
C CYS A 32 -16.60 -0.02 23.63
N LYS A 33 -16.93 0.67 24.73
CA LYS A 33 -16.28 1.92 25.13
C LYS A 33 -14.77 1.78 25.37
N GLU A 34 -14.29 0.63 25.84
CA GLU A 34 -12.86 0.39 26.09
C GLU A 34 -12.05 0.34 24.78
N PHE A 35 -12.72 0.03 23.67
CA PHE A 35 -12.14 -0.05 22.32
C PHE A 35 -12.41 1.18 21.47
N HIS A 36 -13.14 2.16 22.00
CA HIS A 36 -13.15 3.46 21.36
C HIS A 36 -11.74 3.99 21.44
N VAL A 37 -11.07 4.05 20.29
CA VAL A 37 -9.89 4.90 20.12
C VAL A 37 -10.36 6.28 20.51
N HIS A 38 -10.00 6.73 21.71
CA HIS A 38 -9.98 8.14 21.98
C HIS A 38 -9.04 8.68 20.91
N SER A 39 -9.60 9.37 19.91
CA SER A 39 -8.82 10.20 19.00
C SER A 39 -8.33 11.39 19.83
N GLU A 40 -7.52 11.10 20.84
CA GLU A 40 -6.46 11.99 21.23
C GLU A 40 -5.60 12.04 19.99
N LYS A 41 -5.82 13.10 19.21
CA LYS A 41 -5.03 13.47 18.07
C LYS A 41 -3.62 13.69 18.61
N SER A 42 -2.86 12.61 18.74
CA SER A 42 -1.42 12.71 18.89
C SER A 42 -0.97 13.59 17.73
N PRO A 43 -0.10 14.60 17.97
CA PRO A 43 0.43 15.37 16.87
C PRO A 43 1.02 14.35 15.91
N SER A 44 0.43 14.22 14.72
CA SER A 44 0.92 13.30 13.71
C SER A 44 2.37 13.67 13.49
N LEU A 45 3.29 12.83 13.97
CA LEU A 45 4.69 13.01 13.71
C LEU A 45 4.76 12.94 12.19
N VAL A 46 4.95 14.08 11.53
CA VAL A 46 5.07 14.13 10.08
C VAL A 46 6.19 13.17 9.76
N ASP A 47 5.85 12.04 9.14
CA ASP A 47 6.83 11.02 8.82
C ASP A 47 7.82 11.67 7.86
N LYS A 48 9.03 11.93 8.37
CA LYS A 48 10.06 12.67 7.63
C LYS A 48 10.57 11.84 6.45
N THR A 49 10.28 10.55 6.43
CA THR A 49 10.77 9.57 5.46
C THR A 49 9.69 8.51 5.21
N PRO A 50 8.61 8.85 4.48
CA PRO A 50 7.52 7.90 4.19
C PRO A 50 7.99 6.69 3.36
N TRP A 51 9.17 6.77 2.75
CA TRP A 51 9.80 5.69 1.99
C TRP A 51 10.64 4.73 2.85
N SER A 52 10.72 4.89 4.19
CA SER A 52 11.35 3.87 5.04
C SER A 52 10.55 2.55 4.95
N PRO A 53 11.17 1.37 4.77
CA PRO A 53 12.57 1.03 5.02
C PRO A 53 13.52 1.13 3.81
N PHE A 54 13.09 1.70 2.69
CA PHE A 54 13.91 1.81 1.48
C PHE A 54 15.00 2.87 1.64
N CYS A 55 16.18 2.62 1.03
CA CYS A 55 17.34 3.49 1.13
C CYS A 55 17.10 4.85 0.45
N MET A 56 16.41 4.86 -0.69
CA MET A 56 16.10 6.05 -1.46
C MET A 56 14.64 6.07 -1.90
N LEU A 57 14.10 7.27 -2.14
CA LEU A 57 12.75 7.44 -2.68
C LEU A 57 12.58 6.70 -4.03
N GLY A 58 13.60 6.70 -4.89
CA GLY A 58 13.55 6.00 -6.17
C GLY A 58 13.43 4.47 -6.03
N ASP A 59 14.04 3.88 -4.98
CA ASP A 59 13.90 2.45 -4.70
C ASP A 59 12.46 2.11 -4.27
N PHE A 60 11.85 3.00 -3.49
CA PHE A 60 10.45 2.88 -3.08
C PHE A 60 9.51 3.01 -4.27
N GLU A 61 9.64 4.06 -5.09
CA GLU A 61 8.81 4.26 -6.29
C GLU A 61 8.93 3.08 -7.27
N PHE A 62 10.15 2.58 -7.49
CA PHE A 62 10.36 1.41 -8.33
C PHE A 62 9.70 0.15 -7.74
N ALA A 63 9.81 -0.07 -6.43
CA ALA A 63 9.17 -1.20 -5.76
C ALA A 63 7.64 -1.11 -5.84
N GLU A 64 7.05 0.07 -5.71
CA GLU A 64 5.61 0.29 -5.88
C GLU A 64 5.16 -0.09 -7.30
N ILE A 65 5.88 0.37 -8.33
CA ILE A 65 5.57 0.03 -9.74
C ILE A 65 5.71 -1.47 -9.98
N ALA A 66 6.78 -2.09 -9.47
CA ALA A 66 7.04 -3.51 -9.65
C ALA A 66 5.93 -4.36 -9.01
N LEU A 67 5.50 -3.99 -7.79
CA LEU A 67 4.43 -4.68 -7.08
C LEU A 67 3.07 -4.47 -7.76
N ALA A 68 2.74 -3.23 -8.13
CA ALA A 68 1.48 -2.90 -8.81
C ALA A 68 1.35 -3.58 -10.18
N SER A 69 2.47 -3.79 -10.86
CA SER A 69 2.52 -4.46 -12.17
C SER A 69 2.76 -5.97 -12.09
N LEU A 70 2.85 -6.52 -10.88
CA LEU A 70 3.14 -7.94 -10.62
C LEU A 70 4.39 -8.45 -11.36
N LEU A 71 5.44 -7.62 -11.42
CA LEU A 71 6.67 -7.99 -12.09
C LEU A 71 7.33 -9.17 -11.40
N ASN A 72 7.78 -10.14 -12.18
CA ASN A 72 8.57 -11.24 -11.66
C ASN A 72 10.06 -10.85 -11.50
N GLN A 73 10.82 -11.71 -10.84
CA GLN A 73 12.25 -11.49 -10.57
C GLN A 73 13.06 -11.20 -11.85
N GLN A 74 12.79 -11.90 -12.94
CA GLN A 74 13.50 -11.70 -14.21
C GLN A 74 13.22 -10.31 -14.79
N GLN A 75 11.96 -9.87 -14.77
CA GLN A 75 11.54 -8.56 -15.26
C GLN A 75 12.12 -7.43 -14.41
N VAL A 76 12.12 -7.59 -13.09
CA VAL A 76 12.73 -6.64 -12.15
C VAL A 76 14.23 -6.47 -12.45
N ASN A 77 14.97 -7.58 -12.55
CA ASN A 77 16.41 -7.54 -12.85
C ASN A 77 16.70 -6.90 -14.22
N ALA A 78 15.89 -7.21 -15.23
CA ALA A 78 16.05 -6.63 -16.57
C ALA A 78 15.82 -5.11 -16.59
N LEU A 79 14.86 -4.61 -15.82
CA LEU A 79 14.61 -3.17 -15.69
C LEU A 79 15.73 -2.45 -14.92
N LEU A 80 16.23 -3.04 -13.84
CA LEU A 80 17.37 -2.49 -13.09
C LEU A 80 18.64 -2.41 -13.96
N ASP A 81 18.92 -3.44 -14.76
CA ASP A 81 20.02 -3.45 -15.72
C ASP A 81 19.84 -2.41 -16.84
N LEU A 82 18.60 -2.25 -17.35
CA LEU A 82 18.25 -1.17 -18.28
C LEU A 82 18.55 0.20 -17.68
N PHE A 83 18.11 0.47 -16.45
CA PHE A 83 18.38 1.74 -15.76
C PHE A 83 19.88 1.97 -15.55
N ALA A 84 20.64 0.95 -15.15
CA ALA A 84 22.08 1.04 -15.00
C ALA A 84 22.77 1.42 -16.32
N ARG A 85 22.39 0.81 -17.43
CA ARG A 85 22.94 1.15 -18.75
C ARG A 85 22.54 2.55 -19.23
N VAL A 86 21.32 2.99 -18.92
CA VAL A 86 20.85 4.35 -19.23
C VAL A 86 21.63 5.39 -18.42
N THR A 87 21.83 5.18 -17.12
CA THR A 87 22.57 6.12 -16.26
C THR A 87 24.07 6.17 -16.59
N GLN A 88 24.63 5.06 -17.08
CA GLN A 88 25.99 5.02 -17.63
C GLN A 88 26.11 5.70 -19.01
N GLY A 89 24.99 6.09 -19.63
CA GLY A 89 24.97 6.72 -20.96
C GLY A 89 25.21 5.76 -22.12
N ALA A 90 25.19 4.44 -21.88
CA ALA A 90 25.43 3.43 -22.91
C ALA A 90 24.26 3.30 -23.90
N ILE A 91 23.03 3.59 -23.44
CA ILE A 91 21.80 3.52 -24.23
C ILE A 91 20.83 4.62 -23.84
N GLN A 92 19.87 4.91 -24.72
CA GLN A 92 18.80 5.87 -24.45
C GLN A 92 17.44 5.24 -24.74
N VAL A 93 16.50 5.35 -23.81
CA VAL A 93 15.10 4.99 -24.02
C VAL A 93 14.34 6.23 -24.50
N MET A 94 13.91 6.23 -25.77
CA MET A 94 13.21 7.36 -26.40
C MET A 94 11.68 7.33 -26.28
N LEU A 95 11.13 6.23 -25.75
CA LEU A 95 9.69 6.08 -25.55
C LEU A 95 9.23 7.01 -24.42
N LYS A 96 8.19 7.81 -24.68
CA LYS A 96 7.71 8.84 -23.73
C LYS A 96 6.40 8.48 -23.03
N ASN A 97 5.65 7.53 -23.58
CA ASN A 97 4.36 7.10 -23.06
C ASN A 97 3.94 5.78 -23.71
N ASP A 98 2.90 5.18 -23.14
CA ASP A 98 2.27 3.93 -23.58
C ASP A 98 1.78 4.00 -25.04
N ALA A 99 1.10 5.08 -25.43
CA ALA A 99 0.60 5.23 -26.80
C ALA A 99 1.72 5.19 -27.85
N LYS A 100 2.92 5.71 -27.54
CA LYS A 100 4.07 5.63 -28.43
C LYS A 100 4.69 4.24 -28.44
N LEU A 101 4.71 3.54 -27.31
CA LEU A 101 5.14 2.14 -27.22
C LEU A 101 4.26 1.27 -28.13
N HIS A 102 2.94 1.31 -27.96
CA HIS A 102 2.00 0.54 -28.79
C HIS A 102 2.17 0.82 -30.27
N LYS A 103 2.25 2.10 -30.68
CA LYS A 103 2.48 2.45 -32.09
C LYS A 103 3.77 1.85 -32.67
N VAL A 104 4.84 1.80 -31.89
CA VAL A 104 6.11 1.21 -32.34
C VAL A 104 6.01 -0.31 -32.43
N CYS A 105 5.32 -0.95 -31.48
CA CYS A 105 5.04 -2.37 -31.51
C CYS A 105 4.18 -2.77 -32.72
N ASP A 106 3.09 -2.04 -32.99
CA ASP A 106 2.20 -2.31 -34.11
C ASP A 106 2.92 -2.18 -35.45
N ALA A 107 3.75 -1.13 -35.60
CA ALA A 107 4.59 -0.95 -36.78
C ALA A 107 5.58 -2.11 -36.95
N ALA A 108 6.22 -2.57 -35.87
CA ALA A 108 7.14 -3.69 -35.91
C ALA A 108 6.44 -5.01 -36.30
N VAL A 109 5.22 -5.23 -35.82
CA VAL A 109 4.41 -6.39 -36.22
C VAL A 109 4.08 -6.35 -37.72
N MET A 110 3.67 -5.18 -38.24
CA MET A 110 3.36 -5.03 -39.67
C MET A 110 4.55 -5.39 -40.56
N GLU A 111 5.76 -4.91 -40.23
CA GLU A 111 7.00 -5.22 -40.95
C GLU A 111 7.32 -6.72 -40.92
N LEU A 112 7.07 -7.40 -39.81
CA LEU A 112 7.34 -8.83 -39.66
C LEU A 112 6.31 -9.73 -40.36
N THR A 113 5.08 -9.26 -40.56
CA THR A 113 3.99 -10.02 -41.21
C THR A 113 3.93 -9.87 -42.73
N LEU A 114 4.71 -8.95 -43.30
CA LEU A 114 4.77 -8.68 -44.75
C LEU A 114 5.76 -9.60 -45.51
N VAL A 115 6.18 -10.70 -44.88
CA VAL A 115 7.08 -11.74 -45.45
C VAL A 115 6.28 -12.96 -45.92
#